data_AF-A0A9J6QVQ0-F1
#
_entry.id   AF-A0A9J6QVQ0-F1
#
_cell.length_a   1.000
_cell.length_b   1.000
_cell.length_c   1.000
_cell.angle_alpha   90.00
_cell.angle_beta   90.00
_cell.angle_gamma   90.00
#
_symmetry.space_group_name_H-M   'P 1'
#
loop_
_entity.id
_entity.type
_entity.pdbx_description
1 polymer ?
#
loop_
_entity_poly.entity_id
_entity_poly.type
_entity_poly.pdbx_seq_one_letter_code
_entity_poly.pdbx_strand_id
1 'polypeptide(L)'
;MKELTGRELVLLNMLDKASKENPVTRERMRNTFYVGDRTCRDMITNIRKQGHRVVTDSKNGGYWIAKSESEYRKFRPHYVAYAEDIFDTAEKMDNEGQVSMFELP
;
A
#
# COMPACT_ATOMS: atom_id res chain seq x y z
N MET A 1 -9.89 12.59 -13.42
CA MET A 1 -8.74 11.71 -13.08
C MET A 1 -7.53 12.59 -12.92
N LYS A 2 -6.72 12.41 -11.86
CA LYS A 2 -5.48 13.16 -11.68
C LYS A 2 -4.45 12.67 -12.69
N GLU A 3 -3.75 13.57 -13.36
CA GLU A 3 -2.69 13.24 -14.30
C GLU A 3 -1.48 12.63 -13.56
N LEU A 4 -0.87 11.61 -14.16
CA LEU A 4 0.32 10.96 -13.61
C LEU A 4 1.55 11.84 -13.81
N THR A 5 2.37 11.97 -12.78
CA THR A 5 3.70 12.57 -12.91
C THR A 5 4.62 11.67 -13.72
N GLY A 6 5.71 12.22 -14.27
CA GLY A 6 6.72 11.44 -15.00
C GLY A 6 7.29 10.27 -14.18
N ARG A 7 7.47 10.45 -12.87
CA ARG A 7 7.92 9.38 -11.97
C ARG A 7 6.87 8.29 -11.78
N GLU A 8 5.60 8.67 -11.67
CA GLU A 8 4.49 7.71 -11.56
C GLU A 8 4.31 6.90 -12.84
N LEU A 9 4.49 7.50 -14.02
CA LEU A 9 4.49 6.79 -15.30
C LEU A 9 5.61 5.75 -15.37
N VAL A 10 6.83 6.11 -14.97
CA VAL A 10 7.96 5.17 -14.93
C VAL A 10 7.68 4.03 -13.96
N LEU A 11 7.20 4.33 -12.75
CA LEU A 11 6.86 3.31 -11.76
C LEU A 11 5.75 2.39 -12.26
N LEU A 12 4.69 2.93 -12.87
CA LEU A 12 3.59 2.14 -13.41
C LEU A 12 4.08 1.18 -14.50
N ASN A 13 4.95 1.63 -15.40
CA ASN A 13 5.58 0.78 -16.41
C ASN A 13 6.46 -0.32 -15.78
N MET A 14 7.19 -0.02 -14.70
CA MET A 14 7.95 -1.04 -13.97
C MET A 14 7.02 -2.10 -13.33
N LEU A 15 5.94 -1.65 -12.69
CA LEU A 15 4.96 -2.52 -12.03
C LEU A 15 4.18 -3.36 -13.05
N ASP A 16 3.93 -2.84 -14.25
CA ASP A 16 3.26 -3.55 -15.32
C ASP A 16 4.19 -4.57 -16.02
N LYS A 17 5.51 -4.38 -15.99
CA LYS A 17 6.45 -5.41 -16.47
C LYS A 17 6.79 -6.47 -15.42
N ALA A 18 6.43 -6.22 -14.16
CA ALA A 18 6.69 -7.12 -13.06
C ALA A 18 5.65 -8.23 -12.94
N SER A 19 6.01 -9.27 -12.20
CA SER A 19 5.13 -10.38 -11.82
C SER A 19 5.40 -10.78 -10.37
N LYS A 20 4.67 -11.79 -9.90
CA LYS A 20 4.91 -12.38 -8.57
C LYS A 20 6.32 -12.97 -8.43
N GLU A 21 6.86 -13.54 -9.50
CA GLU A 21 8.17 -14.19 -9.55
C GLU A 21 9.30 -13.17 -9.67
N ASN A 22 9.04 -12.02 -10.30
CA ASN A 22 9.99 -10.93 -10.43
C ASN A 22 9.33 -9.58 -10.05
N PRO A 23 9.09 -9.34 -8.75
CA PRO A 23 8.37 -8.16 -8.30
C PRO A 23 9.26 -6.92 -8.28
N VAL A 24 8.66 -5.73 -8.34
CA VAL A 24 9.37 -4.47 -8.09
C VAL A 24 9.61 -4.32 -6.58
N THR A 25 10.86 -4.43 -6.16
CA THR A 25 11.24 -4.24 -4.75
C THR A 25 11.42 -2.77 -4.40
N ARG A 26 11.31 -2.43 -3.11
CA ARG A 26 11.60 -1.07 -2.63
C ARG A 26 13.06 -0.69 -2.88
N GLU A 27 13.99 -1.63 -2.78
CA GLU A 27 15.39 -1.40 -3.15
C GLU A 27 15.53 -0.97 -4.61
N ARG A 28 14.88 -1.68 -5.54
CA ARG A 28 14.86 -1.31 -6.95
C ARG A 28 14.29 0.09 -7.15
N MET A 29 13.20 0.42 -6.45
CA MET A 29 12.61 1.77 -6.49
C MET A 29 13.57 2.84 -5.96
N ARG A 30 14.25 2.60 -4.82
CA ARG A 30 15.21 3.55 -4.26
C ARG A 30 16.35 3.83 -5.24
N ASN A 31 16.86 2.79 -5.90
CA ASN A 31 17.94 2.92 -6.88
C ASN A 31 17.48 3.60 -8.17
N THR A 32 16.24 3.38 -8.62
CA THR A 32 15.69 4.02 -9.82
C THR A 32 15.32 5.48 -9.62
N PHE A 33 14.73 5.83 -8.47
CA PHE A 33 14.17 7.16 -8.22
C PHE A 33 15.04 8.04 -7.30
N TYR A 34 16.09 7.49 -6.70
CA TYR A 34 16.95 8.16 -5.71
C TYR A 34 16.15 8.76 -4.54
N VAL A 35 15.24 7.96 -3.99
CA VAL A 35 14.35 8.37 -2.89
C VAL A 35 14.50 7.46 -1.67
N GLY A 36 14.02 7.93 -0.52
CA GLY A 36 13.96 7.14 0.71
C GLY A 36 12.86 6.08 0.70
N ASP A 37 12.97 5.13 1.62
CA ASP A 37 12.05 4.00 1.74
C ASP A 37 10.60 4.41 2.04
N ARG A 38 10.41 5.49 2.83
CA ARG A 38 9.09 6.10 3.08
C ARG A 38 8.46 6.58 1.77
N THR A 39 9.21 7.33 0.97
CA THR A 39 8.76 7.83 -0.34
C THR A 39 8.41 6.69 -1.29
N CYS A 40 9.15 5.58 -1.29
CA CYS A 40 8.77 4.40 -2.08
C CYS A 40 7.39 3.86 -1.70
N ARG A 41 7.08 3.77 -0.40
CA ARG A 41 5.75 3.35 0.07
C ARG A 41 4.65 4.35 -0.34
N ASP A 42 4.94 5.64 -0.25
CA ASP A 42 4.00 6.69 -0.66
C ASP A 42 3.72 6.63 -2.16
N MET A 43 4.75 6.37 -2.99
CA MET A 43 4.59 6.20 -4.44
C MET A 43 3.67 5.01 -4.76
N ILE A 44 3.86 3.84 -4.14
CA ILE A 44 2.95 2.68 -4.33
C ILE A 44 1.52 3.03 -3.90
N THR A 45 1.38 3.71 -2.77
CA THR A 45 0.08 4.14 -2.24
C THR A 45 -0.63 5.09 -3.19
N ASN A 46 0.09 6.04 -3.80
CA ASN A 46 -0.48 6.97 -4.77
C ASN A 46 -0.98 6.26 -6.04
N ILE A 47 -0.20 5.31 -6.56
CA ILE A 47 -0.64 4.49 -7.71
C ILE A 47 -1.91 3.70 -7.36
N ARG A 48 -2.02 3.12 -6.17
CA ARG A 48 -3.25 2.44 -5.70
C ARG A 48 -4.43 3.40 -5.58
N LYS A 49 -4.22 4.61 -5.03
CA LYS A 49 -5.26 5.66 -4.90
C LYS A 49 -5.80 6.14 -6.24
N GLN A 50 -5.03 5.97 -7.32
CA GLN A 50 -5.46 6.26 -8.69
C GLN A 50 -6.28 5.11 -9.32
N GLY A 51 -6.50 4.00 -8.60
CA GLY A 51 -7.32 2.88 -9.04
C GLY A 51 -6.54 1.71 -9.66
N HIS A 52 -5.21 1.81 -9.74
CA HIS A 52 -4.39 0.72 -10.25
C HIS A 52 -4.28 -0.43 -9.23
N ARG A 53 -4.51 -1.66 -9.68
CA ARG A 53 -4.50 -2.89 -8.86
C ARG A 53 -3.07 -3.35 -8.53
N VAL A 54 -2.30 -2.51 -7.84
CA VAL A 54 -0.96 -2.87 -7.36
C VAL A 54 -1.09 -3.85 -6.20
N VAL A 55 -0.58 -5.05 -6.35
CA VAL A 55 -0.62 -6.12 -5.34
C VAL A 55 0.78 -6.36 -4.76
N THR A 56 0.84 -7.14 -3.68
CA THR A 56 2.08 -7.58 -3.03
C THR A 56 1.84 -8.95 -2.39
N ASP A 57 2.90 -9.74 -2.22
CA ASP A 57 2.89 -11.00 -1.46
C ASP A 57 3.83 -10.84 -0.26
N SER A 58 3.34 -11.22 0.92
CA SER A 58 4.07 -11.16 2.18
C SER A 58 5.30 -12.08 2.21
N LYS A 59 5.35 -13.13 1.40
CA LYS A 59 6.49 -14.08 1.36
C LYS A 59 7.69 -13.55 0.57
N ASN A 60 7.47 -13.05 -0.64
CA ASN A 60 8.55 -12.64 -1.54
C ASN A 60 8.84 -11.13 -1.46
N GLY A 61 7.92 -10.36 -0.89
CA GLY A 61 7.99 -8.90 -0.89
C GLY A 61 7.85 -8.30 -2.29
N GLY A 62 7.85 -6.97 -2.35
CA GLY A 62 7.76 -6.21 -3.61
C GLY A 62 6.35 -6.10 -4.18
N TYR A 63 6.23 -5.46 -5.35
CA TYR A 63 4.98 -4.99 -5.91
C TYR A 63 4.88 -5.23 -7.42
N TRP A 64 3.67 -5.46 -7.91
CA TRP A 64 3.37 -5.55 -9.35
C TRP A 64 1.89 -5.23 -9.61
N ILE A 65 1.53 -4.98 -10.86
CA ILE A 65 0.12 -4.89 -11.27
C ILE A 65 -0.46 -6.30 -11.41
N ALA A 66 -1.58 -6.56 -10.73
CA ALA A 66 -2.30 -7.83 -10.87
C ALA A 66 -2.58 -8.15 -12.34
N LYS A 67 -2.16 -9.33 -12.79
CA LYS A 67 -2.30 -9.80 -14.18
C LYS A 67 -3.64 -10.46 -14.46
N SER A 68 -4.39 -10.75 -13.42
CA SER A 68 -5.75 -11.27 -13.53
C SER A 68 -6.64 -10.73 -12.41
N GLU A 69 -7.95 -10.81 -12.61
CA GLU A 69 -8.91 -10.52 -11.55
C GLU A 69 -8.76 -11.47 -10.36
N SER A 70 -8.46 -12.75 -10.62
CA SER A 70 -8.23 -13.75 -9.57
C SER A 70 -7.09 -13.34 -8.63
N GLU A 71 -5.99 -12.84 -9.20
CA GLU A 71 -4.85 -12.36 -8.42
C GLU A 71 -5.21 -11.15 -7.55
N TYR A 72 -5.93 -10.18 -8.11
CA TYR A 72 -6.45 -9.06 -7.32
C TYR A 72 -7.40 -9.51 -6.22
N ARG A 73 -8.32 -10.46 -6.50
CA ARG A 73 -9.27 -10.99 -5.52
C ARG A 73 -8.59 -11.79 -4.40
N LYS A 74 -7.43 -12.38 -4.64
CA LYS A 74 -6.61 -13.00 -3.58
C LYS A 74 -5.96 -11.96 -2.68
N PHE A 75 -5.47 -10.85 -3.25
CA PHE A 75 -4.84 -9.76 -2.49
C PHE A 75 -5.84 -8.91 -1.70
N ARG A 76 -7.00 -8.60 -2.30
CA ARG A 76 -7.96 -7.62 -1.77
C ARG A 76 -8.39 -7.88 -0.32
N PRO A 77 -8.74 -9.12 0.11
CA PRO A 77 -9.14 -9.38 1.49
C PRO A 77 -8.08 -8.97 2.51
N HIS A 78 -6.80 -9.25 2.23
CA HIS A 78 -5.70 -8.85 3.11
C HIS A 78 -5.56 -7.33 3.21
N TYR A 79 -5.78 -6.62 2.10
CA TYR A 79 -5.71 -5.16 2.08
C TYR A 79 -6.88 -4.51 2.81
N VAL A 80 -8.08 -5.11 2.73
CA VAL A 80 -9.26 -4.67 3.47
C VAL A 80 -9.08 -4.93 4.97
N ALA A 81 -8.63 -6.13 5.36
CA ALA A 81 -8.39 -6.47 6.75
C ALA A 81 -7.35 -5.54 7.41
N TYR A 82 -6.32 -5.12 6.66
CA TYR A 82 -5.36 -4.11 7.16
C TYR A 82 -6.02 -2.74 7.38
N ALA A 83 -6.97 -2.33 6.54
CA ALA A 83 -7.71 -1.09 6.74
C ALA A 83 -8.62 -1.18 7.96
N GLU A 84 -9.30 -2.31 8.16
CA GLU A 84 -10.12 -2.59 9.34
C GLU A 84 -9.29 -2.52 10.63
N ASP A 85 -8.10 -3.16 10.65
CA ASP A 85 -7.18 -3.10 11.80
C ASP A 85 -6.74 -1.66 12.15
N ILE A 86 -6.54 -0.80 11.14
CA ILE A 86 -6.26 0.63 11.36
C ILE A 86 -7.46 1.33 12.01
N PHE A 87 -8.68 1.07 11.55
CA PHE A 87 -9.89 1.65 12.14
C PHE A 87 -10.09 1.19 13.58
N ASP A 88 -9.96 -0.11 13.84
CA ASP A 88 -10.07 -0.67 15.19
C ASP A 88 -9.02 -0.08 16.14
N THR A 89 -7.80 0.15 15.64
CA THR A 89 -6.73 0.79 16.41
C THR A 89 -7.08 2.23 16.76
N ALA A 90 -7.60 3.00 15.79
CA ALA A 90 -8.04 4.37 16.04
C ALA A 90 -9.18 4.43 17.07
N GLU A 91 -10.17 3.55 16.96
CA GLU A 91 -11.28 3.47 17.92
C GLU A 91 -10.78 3.18 19.35
N LYS A 92 -9.80 2.27 19.51
CA LYS A 92 -9.19 2.00 20.83
C LYS A 92 -8.46 3.22 21.40
N MET A 93 -7.75 3.97 20.56
CA MET A 93 -7.06 5.20 20.97
C MET A 93 -8.05 6.30 21.37
N ASP A 94 -9.15 6.44 20.63
CA ASP A 94 -10.20 7.40 20.96
C ASP A 94 -10.89 7.05 22.29
N ASN A 95 -11.10 5.75 22.55
CA ASN A 95 -11.67 5.26 23.81
C ASN A 95 -10.73 5.45 25.01
N GLU A 96 -9.41 5.42 24.84
CA GLU A 96 -8.44 5.75 25.91
C GLU A 96 -8.65 7.18 26.44
N GLY A 97 -8.99 8.12 25.55
CA GLY A 97 -9.30 9.50 25.91
C GLY A 97 -10.65 9.69 26.62
N GLN A 98 -11.53 8.68 26.64
CA GLN A 98 -12.86 8.77 27.25
C GLN A 98 -12.94 8.15 28.66
N VAL A 99 -11.93 7.43 29.12
CA VAL A 99 -11.91 6.85 30.47
C VAL A 99 -11.23 7.82 31.45
N SER A 100 -11.97 8.83 31.94
CA SER A 100 -11.74 9.51 33.23
C SER A 100 -12.65 10.76 33.37
N MET A 101 -13.92 10.57 33.70
CA MET A 101 -14.77 11.64 34.27
C MET A 101 -15.77 11.13 35.31
N PHE A 102 -15.57 9.92 35.84
CA PHE A 102 -16.45 9.28 36.82
C PHE A 102 -15.71 8.61 37.98
N GLU A 103 -14.50 9.08 38.30
CA GLU A 103 -13.84 8.76 39.57
C GLU A 103 -13.43 10.05 40.30
N LEU A 104 -14.39 10.70 40.96
CA LEU A 104 -14.11 11.51 42.13
C LEU A 104 -15.14 11.16 43.23
N PRO A 105 -14.69 10.85 44.46
CA PRO A 105 -15.55 10.49 45.60
C PRO A 105 -16.41 11.65 46.09
#